data_AF-A0A1I5MIJ8-F1
#
_entry.id   AF-A0A1I5MIJ8-F1
#
_cell.length_a   1.000
_cell.length_b   1.000
_cell.length_c   1.000
_cell.angle_alpha   90.00
_cell.angle_beta   90.00
_cell.angle_gamma   90.00
#
_symmetry.space_group_name_H-M   'P 1'
#
loop_
_entity.id
_entity.type
_entity.pdbx_description
1 polymer ?
#
loop_
_entity_poly.entity_id
_entity_poly.type
_entity_poly.pdbx_seq_one_letter_code
_entity_poly.pdbx_strand_id
1 'polypeptide(L)' 'MKFEIRSVNTRYSEGELVDVSLSYLGRDSERRVNVSGTFELTAEEYAGNEAIAQLEELSKNHALSVINGEIN' A
#
# COMPACT_ATOMS: atom_id res chain seq x y z
N MET A 1 -2.35 -6.66 14.33
CA MET A 1 -2.14 -7.11 12.93
C MET A 1 -0.72 -6.82 12.48
N LYS A 2 -0.05 -7.81 11.89
CA LYS A 2 1.20 -7.64 11.16
C LYS A 2 0.86 -7.24 9.73
N PHE A 3 1.45 -6.16 9.25
CA PHE A 3 1.42 -5.77 7.84
C PHE A 3 2.76 -6.15 7.20
N GLU A 4 2.70 -6.48 5.93
CA GLU A 4 3.85 -6.84 5.11
C GLU A 4 3.64 -6.28 3.71
N ILE A 5 4.59 -5.48 3.23
CA ILE A 5 4.63 -5.05 1.84
C ILE A 5 5.08 -6.24 1.00
N ARG A 6 4.22 -6.68 0.07
CA ARG A 6 4.46 -7.83 -0.80
C ARG A 6 5.24 -7.44 -2.04
N SER A 7 4.89 -6.31 -2.62
CA SER A 7 5.49 -5.83 -3.86
C SER A 7 5.29 -4.33 -3.99
N VAL A 8 6.28 -3.66 -4.55
CA VAL A 8 6.20 -2.26 -4.96
C VAL A 8 6.63 -2.23 -6.42
N ASN A 9 5.71 -1.84 -7.30
CA ASN A 9 5.95 -1.74 -8.74
C ASN A 9 5.92 -0.27 -9.11
N THR A 10 7.10 0.31 -9.34
CA THR A 10 7.24 1.68 -9.84
C THR A 10 7.27 1.67 -11.36
N ARG A 11 6.34 2.40 -11.98
CA ARG A 11 6.27 2.60 -13.42
C ARG A 11 6.89 3.94 -13.79
N TYR A 12 7.85 3.90 -14.70
CA TYR A 12 8.48 5.10 -15.27
C TYR A 12 8.06 5.28 -16.72
N SER A 13 7.82 6.52 -17.14
CA SER A 13 7.62 6.91 -18.54
C SER A 13 8.47 8.14 -18.83
N GLU A 14 9.20 8.13 -19.95
CA GLU A 14 10.09 9.24 -20.35
C GLU A 14 11.13 9.66 -19.29
N GLY A 15 11.47 8.75 -18.38
CA GLY A 15 12.41 8.99 -17.27
C GLY A 15 11.76 9.57 -16.01
N GLU A 16 10.46 9.85 -16.04
CA GLU A 16 9.69 10.33 -14.90
C GLU A 16 8.89 9.18 -14.29
N LEU A 17 8.78 9.18 -12.95
CA LEU A 17 7.89 8.26 -12.24
C LEU A 17 6.45 8.65 -12.60
N VAL A 18 5.67 7.69 -13.08
CA VAL A 18 4.26 7.91 -13.46
C VAL A 18 3.31 7.34 -12.44
N ASP A 19 3.58 6.13 -11.98
CA ASP A 19 2.68 5.40 -11.09
C ASP A 19 3.45 4.43 -10.20
N VAL A 20 2.94 4.18 -8.99
CA VAL A 20 3.48 3.18 -8.09
C VAL A 20 2.37 2.27 -7.60
N SER A 21 2.35 1.03 -8.11
CA SER A 21 1.41 0.03 -7.63
C SER A 21 2.01 -0.73 -6.44
N LEU A 22 1.36 -0.65 -5.29
CA LEU A 22 1.81 -1.30 -4.06
C LEU A 22 0.84 -2.40 -3.65
N SER A 23 1.38 -3.59 -3.40
CA SER A 23 0.62 -4.73 -2.87
C SER A 23 1.02 -5.02 -1.44
N TYR A 24 0.03 -5.25 -0.57
CA TYR A 24 0.24 -5.52 0.84
C TYR A 24 -0.57 -6.71 1.35
N LEU A 25 -0.10 -7.27 2.48
CA LEU A 25 -0.78 -8.31 3.23
C LEU A 25 -0.80 -7.97 4.72
N GLY A 26 -1.99 -7.77 5.27
CA GLY A 26 -2.27 -7.66 6.69
C GLY A 26 -2.80 -8.97 7.26
N ARG A 27 -2.16 -9.50 8.30
CA ARG A 27 -2.63 -10.69 9.03
C ARG A 27 -2.68 -10.43 10.52
N ASP A 28 -3.74 -10.91 11.17
CA ASP A 28 -3.73 -10.93 12.63
C ASP A 28 -2.79 -12.03 13.16
N SER A 29 -2.24 -11.82 14.36
CA SER A 29 -1.40 -12.80 15.07
C SER A 29 -2.06 -14.17 15.18
N GLU A 30 -3.37 -14.21 15.31
CA GLU A 30 -4.15 -15.44 15.41
C GLU A 30 -4.64 -15.96 14.06
N ARG A 31 -4.22 -15.32 12.95
CA ARG A 31 -4.58 -15.66 11.55
C ARG A 31 -6.10 -15.72 11.27
N ARG A 32 -6.92 -15.18 12.16
CA ARG A 32 -8.38 -15.14 12.04
C ARG A 32 -8.84 -14.18 10.95
N VAL A 33 -8.08 -13.08 10.75
CA VAL A 33 -8.37 -12.05 9.76
C VAL A 33 -7.18 -11.93 8.80
N ASN A 34 -7.47 -11.98 7.51
CA ASN A 34 -6.52 -11.78 6.42
C ASN A 34 -7.06 -10.65 5.54
N VAL A 35 -6.26 -9.61 5.36
CA VAL A 35 -6.55 -8.49 4.48
C VAL A 35 -5.42 -8.40 3.48
N SER A 36 -5.73 -8.49 2.20
CA SER A 36 -4.78 -8.28 1.12
C SER A 36 -5.36 -7.27 0.15
N GLY A 37 -4.52 -6.36 -0.33
CA GLY A 37 -4.94 -5.34 -1.26
C GLY A 37 -3.78 -4.90 -2.14
N THR A 38 -4.15 -4.27 -3.24
CA THR A 38 -3.24 -3.49 -4.06
C THR A 38 -3.85 -2.11 -4.20
N PHE A 39 -3.03 -1.07 -4.14
CA PHE A 39 -3.45 0.29 -4.42
C PHE A 39 -2.36 1.01 -5.21
N GLU A 40 -2.79 1.97 -6.01
CA GLU A 40 -1.93 2.78 -6.86
C GLU A 40 -1.67 4.10 -6.14
N LEU A 41 -0.40 4.49 -6.10
CA LEU A 41 0.09 5.75 -5.59
C LEU A 41 0.59 6.57 -6.77
N THR A 42 0.23 7.85 -6.79
CA THR A 42 0.83 8.78 -7.75
C THR A 42 2.31 8.99 -7.44
N ALA A 43 3.07 9.48 -8.42
CA ALA A 43 4.47 9.81 -8.23
C ALA A 43 4.71 10.82 -7.10
N GLU A 44 3.79 11.77 -6.92
CA GLU A 44 3.83 12.77 -5.85
C GLU A 44 3.58 12.15 -4.47
N GLU A 45 2.65 11.21 -4.36
CA GLU A 45 2.36 10.53 -3.09
C GLU A 45 3.47 9.54 -2.70
N TYR A 46 4.14 8.96 -3.69
CA TYR A 46 5.32 8.13 -3.45
C TYR A 46 6.55 8.96 -3.08
N ALA A 47 6.76 10.11 -3.73
CA ALA A 47 7.86 11.01 -3.46
C ALA A 47 7.78 11.60 -2.04
N GLY A 48 8.67 11.14 -1.15
CA GLY A 48 8.65 11.48 0.28
C GLY A 48 8.16 10.35 1.19
N ASN A 49 7.51 9.32 0.64
CA ASN A 49 7.04 8.13 1.36
C ASN A 49 7.76 6.85 0.93
N GLU A 50 8.95 6.97 0.34
CA GLU A 50 9.74 5.87 -0.24
C GLU A 50 10.21 4.84 0.81
N ALA A 51 10.23 5.22 2.08
CA ALA A 51 10.60 4.32 3.16
C ALA A 51 9.53 3.25 3.38
N ILE A 52 9.97 2.00 3.55
CA ILE A 52 9.08 0.84 3.78
C ILE A 52 8.10 1.10 4.95
N ALA A 53 8.55 1.75 6.02
CA ALA A 53 7.70 2.09 7.16
C ALA A 53 6.54 3.04 6.79
N GLN A 54 6.77 3.99 5.89
CA GLN A 54 5.72 4.90 5.41
C GLN A 54 4.76 4.17 4.47
N LEU A 55 5.28 3.31 3.59
CA LEU A 55 4.47 2.46 2.72
C LEU A 55 3.57 1.50 3.52
N GLU A 56 4.08 0.96 4.64
CA GLU A 56 3.27 0.15 5.57
C GLU A 56 2.14 0.95 6.21
N GLU A 57 2.41 2.19 6.62
CA GLU A 57 1.40 3.07 7.20
C GLU A 57 0.31 3.44 6.17
N LEU A 58 0.72 3.79 4.94
CA LEU A 58 -0.21 4.04 3.82
C LEU A 58 -1.07 2.81 3.52
N SER A 59 -0.45 1.63 3.43
CA SER A 59 -1.15 0.36 3.18
C SER A 59 -2.17 0.04 4.26
N LYS A 60 -1.81 0.28 5.52
CA LYS A 60 -2.68 0.06 6.66
C LYS A 60 -3.85 1.03 6.67
N ASN A 61 -3.60 2.30 6.39
CA ASN A 61 -4.65 3.32 6.30
C ASN A 61 -5.61 3.01 5.16
N HIS A 62 -5.10 2.66 3.98
CA HIS A 62 -5.92 2.23 2.84
C HIS A 62 -6.79 1.02 3.21
N ALA A 63 -6.20 -0.02 3.81
CA ALA A 63 -6.93 -1.20 4.25
C ALA A 63 -8.05 -0.88 5.25
N LEU A 64 -7.78 -0.02 6.24
CA LEU A 64 -8.79 0.41 7.21
C LEU A 64 -9.92 1.18 6.55
N SER A 65 -9.58 2.09 5.63
CA SER A 65 -10.55 2.92 4.93
C SER A 65 -11.48 2.08 4.03
N VAL A 66 -10.94 1.06 3.34
CA VAL A 66 -11.75 0.08 2.59
C VAL A 66 -12.66 -0.73 3.52
N ILE A 67 -12.15 -1.20 4.67
CA ILE A 67 -12.95 -1.96 5.65
C ILE A 67 -14.08 -1.09 6.22
N ASN A 68 -13.81 0.19 6.46
CA ASN A 68 -14.80 1.15 6.95
C ASN A 68 -15.79 1.60 5.86
N GLY A 69 -15.55 1.26 4.59
CA GLY A 69 -16.37 1.69 3.45
C GLY A 69 -16.18 3.16 3.07
N GLU A 70 -15.07 3.76 3.47
CA GLU A 70 -14.72 5.16 3.19
C GLU A 70 -14.16 5.35 1.77
N ILE A 71 -13.69 4.27 1.14
CA ILE A 71 -13.19 4.23 -0.24
C ILE A 71 -13.90 3.07 -0.96
N ASN A 72 -14.60 3.37 -2.08
CA ASN A 72 -15.33 2.40 -2.92
C ASN A 72 -14.51 2.05 -4.16
#